data_AF-A0A3D4UQQ1-F1
#
_entry.id   AF-A0A3D4UQQ1-F1
#
_cell.length_a   1.000
_cell.length_b   1.000
_cell.length_c   1.000
_cell.angle_alpha   90.00
_cell.angle_beta   90.00
_cell.angle_gamma   90.00
#
_symmetry.space_group_name_H-M   'P 1'
#
loop_
_entity.id
_entity.type
_entity.pdbx_description
1 polymer ?
#
loop_
_entity_poly.entity_id
_entity_poly.type
_entity_poly.pdbx_seq_one_letter_code
_entity_poly.pdbx_strand_id
1 'polypeptide(L)' 'MKLNKPTRGDVKKFKVYVKDPKTGNVKKVNFGDPNMKIRKSNPKARKSFRARHNCDNPGPKTKARYWSCRKW' A
#
# COMPACT_ATOMS: atom_id res chain seq x y z
N MET A 1 14.29 -12.56 1.58
CA MET A 1 13.06 -11.80 1.25
C MET A 1 12.46 -11.21 2.53
N LYS A 2 12.26 -9.89 2.63
CA LYS A 2 11.77 -9.25 3.87
C LYS A 2 10.25 -9.08 3.84
N LEU A 3 9.53 -9.69 4.79
CA LEU A 3 8.07 -9.54 4.92
C LEU A 3 7.71 -8.14 5.41
N ASN A 4 6.51 -7.67 5.05
CA ASN A 4 5.92 -6.38 5.44
C ASN A 4 6.76 -5.15 5.09
N LYS A 5 7.79 -5.30 4.24
CA LYS A 5 8.63 -4.20 3.77
C LYS A 5 8.36 -3.95 2.29
N PRO A 6 7.69 -2.84 1.93
CA PRO A 6 7.48 -2.51 0.53
C PRO A 6 8.79 -2.26 -0.21
N THR A 7 8.92 -2.86 -1.38
CA THR A 7 10.01 -2.66 -2.34
C THR A 7 9.45 -2.20 -3.69
N ARG A 8 10.31 -1.80 -4.62
CA ARG A 8 9.89 -1.45 -5.99
C ARG A 8 9.29 -2.68 -6.68
N GLY A 9 8.12 -2.48 -7.30
CA GLY A 9 7.37 -3.55 -7.97
C GLY A 9 7.62 -3.59 -9.47
N ASP A 10 7.32 -4.75 -10.03
CA ASP A 10 7.35 -5.08 -11.45
C ASP A 10 6.03 -4.70 -12.16
N VAL A 11 4.88 -5.07 -11.57
CA VAL A 11 3.55 -4.79 -12.17
C VAL A 11 2.97 -3.45 -11.73
N LYS A 12 3.20 -3.08 -10.47
CA LYS A 12 2.77 -1.81 -9.87
C LYS A 12 3.98 -1.12 -9.27
N LYS A 13 3.83 0.14 -8.87
CA LYS A 13 4.97 0.94 -8.37
C LYS A 13 5.72 0.29 -7.23
N PHE A 14 4.98 -0.35 -6.33
CA PHE A 14 5.53 -1.07 -5.20
C PHE A 14 4.95 -2.47 -5.11
N LYS A 15 5.74 -3.38 -4.54
CA LYS A 15 5.29 -4.70 -4.10
C LYS A 15 5.65 -4.90 -2.64
N VAL A 16 4.88 -5.73 -1.95
CA VAL A 16 5.15 -6.13 -0.58
C VAL A 16 4.68 -7.56 -0.39
N TYR A 17 5.45 -8.31 0.37
CA TYR A 17 5.11 -9.68 0.73
C TYR A 17 4.61 -9.70 2.16
N VAL A 18 3.42 -10.28 2.35
CA VAL A 18 2.72 -10.29 3.63
C VAL A 18 2.33 -11.72 3.97
N LYS A 19 2.48 -12.10 5.24
CA LYS A 19 1.92 -13.37 5.71
C LYS A 19 0.43 -13.18 5.96
N ASP A 20 -0.40 -13.99 5.33
CA ASP A 20 -1.83 -14.04 5.63
C ASP A 20 -2.00 -14.74 6.98
N PRO A 21 -2.55 -14.07 8.01
CA PRO A 21 -2.74 -14.70 9.31
C PRO A 21 -3.76 -15.83 9.27
N LYS A 22 -4.68 -15.85 8.29
CA LYS A 22 -5.71 -16.89 8.17
C LYS A 22 -5.17 -18.19 7.60
N THR A 23 -4.31 -18.11 6.59
CA THR A 23 -3.81 -19.29 5.87
C THR A 23 -2.35 -19.60 6.14
N GLY A 24 -1.62 -18.71 6.84
CA GLY A 24 -0.17 -18.82 7.05
C GLY A 24 0.68 -18.54 5.81
N ASN A 25 0.07 -18.41 4.63
CA ASN A 25 0.78 -18.27 3.35
C ASN A 25 1.32 -16.86 3.13
N VAL A 26 2.44 -16.76 2.43
CA VAL A 26 3.00 -15.49 1.98
C VAL A 26 2.29 -15.06 0.69
N LYS A 27 1.65 -13.89 0.72
CA LYS A 27 1.00 -13.27 -0.43
C LYS A 27 1.83 -12.10 -0.96
N LYS A 28 1.99 -12.02 -2.28
CA LYS A 28 2.52 -10.83 -2.97
C LYS A 28 1.39 -9.83 -3.18
N VAL A 29 1.53 -8.63 -2.65
CA VAL A 29 0.60 -7.52 -2.85
C VAL A 29 1.29 -6.44 -3.68
N ASN A 30 0.74 -6.16 -4.85
CA ASN A 30 1.18 -5.07 -5.74
C ASN A 30 0.32 -3.83 -5.46
N PHE A 31 0.92 -2.66 -5.29
CA PHE A 31 0.20 -1.43 -4.96
C PHE A 31 0.88 -0.17 -5.50
N GLY A 32 0.09 0.91 -5.58
CA GLY A 32 0.50 2.19 -6.13
C GLY A 32 0.53 2.22 -7.65
N ASP A 33 0.26 3.38 -8.22
CA ASP A 33 0.31 3.59 -9.66
C ASP A 33 1.76 3.87 -10.12
N PRO A 34 2.29 3.17 -11.15
CA PRO A 34 3.66 3.35 -11.64
C PRO A 34 4.02 4.82 -11.96
N ASN A 35 3.08 5.53 -12.58
CA ASN A 35 3.25 6.85 -13.16
C ASN A 35 2.99 7.97 -12.15
N MET A 36 2.26 7.69 -11.06
CA MET A 36 1.96 8.71 -10.06
C MET A 36 3.05 8.91 -9.01
N LYS A 37 3.34 10.17 -8.66
CA LYS A 37 4.23 10.53 -7.54
C LYS A 37 3.42 10.90 -6.30
N ILE A 38 3.82 10.38 -5.14
CA ILE A 38 3.24 10.75 -3.85
C ILE A 38 3.73 12.15 -3.48
N ARG A 39 2.80 13.10 -3.34
CA ARG A 39 3.09 14.50 -3.00
C ARG A 39 3.14 14.68 -1.47
N LYS A 40 4.17 14.10 -0.82
CA LYS A 40 4.29 14.07 0.66
C LYS A 40 4.31 15.45 1.32
N SER A 41 4.89 16.44 0.65
CA SER A 41 4.98 17.82 1.16
C SER A 41 3.65 18.59 1.07
N ASN A 42 2.64 18.06 0.38
CA ASN A 42 1.35 18.73 0.23
C ASN A 42 0.29 18.10 1.16
N PRO A 43 -0.02 18.74 2.31
CA PRO A 43 -0.96 18.19 3.29
C PRO A 43 -2.39 18.09 2.74
N LYS A 44 -2.80 19.00 1.84
CA LYS A 44 -4.13 18.95 1.19
C LYS A 44 -4.24 17.70 0.31
N ALA A 45 -3.21 17.39 -0.48
CA ALA A 45 -3.19 16.20 -1.32
C ALA A 45 -3.26 14.91 -0.48
N ARG A 46 -2.54 14.87 0.66
CA ARG A 46 -2.63 13.77 1.62
C ARG A 46 -4.04 13.64 2.21
N LYS A 47 -4.66 14.74 2.66
CA LYS A 47 -6.03 14.74 3.19
C LYS A 47 -7.04 14.20 2.16
N SER A 48 -7.00 14.71 0.93
CA SER A 48 -7.89 14.26 -0.15
C SER A 48 -7.65 12.80 -0.53
N PHE A 49 -6.40 12.33 -0.55
CA PHE A 49 -6.10 10.93 -0.78
C PHE A 49 -6.72 10.05 0.32
N ARG A 50 -6.49 10.41 1.58
CA ARG A 50 -6.99 9.64 2.74
C ARG A 50 -8.51 9.57 2.76
N ALA A 51 -9.20 10.66 2.47
CA ALA A 51 -10.66 10.71 2.40
C ALA A 51 -11.22 9.79 1.30
N ARG A 52 -10.71 9.90 0.05
CA ARG A 52 -11.19 9.09 -1.08
C ARG A 52 -10.92 7.59 -0.92
N HIS A 53 -9.85 7.25 -0.21
CA HIS A 53 -9.45 5.85 0.00
C HIS A 53 -9.86 5.29 1.36
N ASN A 54 -10.63 6.03 2.17
CA ASN A 54 -11.03 5.64 3.52
C ASN A 54 -9.85 5.05 4.33
N CYS A 55 -8.76 5.82 4.41
CA CYS A 55 -7.51 5.37 5.04
C CYS A 55 -7.59 5.24 6.56
N ASP A 56 -8.73 5.58 7.17
CA ASP A 56 -8.99 5.39 8.59
C ASP A 56 -9.43 3.94 8.87
N ASN A 57 -10.08 3.28 7.89
CA ASN A 57 -10.31 1.83 7.91
C ASN A 57 -9.81 1.15 6.61
N PRO A 58 -8.49 1.07 6.40
CA PRO A 58 -7.94 0.65 5.12
C PRO A 58 -8.00 -0.86 4.89
N GLY A 59 -8.44 -1.66 5.88
CA GLY A 59 -8.53 -3.11 5.81
C GLY A 59 -7.21 -3.83 6.15
N PRO A 60 -7.13 -5.16 5.94
CA PRO A 60 -5.98 -5.96 6.36
C PRO A 60 -4.74 -5.73 5.49
N LYS A 61 -3.57 -6.12 6.00
CA LYS A 61 -2.27 -6.05 5.29
C LYS A 61 -2.25 -6.84 3.97
N THR A 62 -3.20 -7.74 3.75
CA THR A 62 -3.34 -8.48 2.48
C THR A 62 -3.97 -7.65 1.36
N LYS A 63 -4.48 -6.44 1.65
CA LYS A 63 -5.10 -5.55 0.66
C LYS A 63 -4.14 -4.43 0.24
N ALA A 64 -4.15 -4.08 -1.04
CA ALA A 64 -3.33 -2.98 -1.58
C ALA A 64 -3.65 -1.62 -0.94
N ARG A 65 -4.92 -1.39 -0.56
CA ARG A 65 -5.38 -0.15 0.10
C ARG A 65 -4.62 0.15 1.39
N TYR A 66 -4.42 -0.86 2.24
CA TYR A 66 -3.60 -0.74 3.45
C TYR A 66 -2.22 -0.17 3.16
N TRP A 67 -1.55 -0.71 2.13
CA TRP A 67 -0.20 -0.30 1.78
C TRP A 67 -0.15 1.06 1.11
N SER A 68 -1.13 1.39 0.26
CA SER A 68 -1.25 2.72 -0.31
C SER A 68 -1.47 3.78 0.77
N CYS A 69 -2.37 3.54 1.73
CA CYS A 69 -2.62 4.43 2.86
C CYS A 69 -1.42 4.56 3.81
N ARG A 70 -0.64 3.49 4.01
CA ARG A 70 0.59 3.53 4.81
C ARG A 70 1.73 4.28 4.13
N LYS A 71 1.74 4.31 2.80
CA LYS A 71 2.79 4.99 2.02
C LYS A 71 2.53 6.49 1.83
N TRP A 72 1.25 6.88 1.83
CA TRP A 72 0.77 8.26 1.74
C TRP A 72 0.83 9.02 3.08
#